data_AF-A0A435EJV9-F1
#
_entry.id   AF-A0A435EJV9-F1
#
_cell.length_a   1.000
_cell.length_b   1.000
_cell.length_c   1.000
_cell.angle_alpha   90.00
_cell.angle_beta   90.00
_cell.angle_gamma   90.00
#
_symmetry.space_group_name_H-M   'P 1'
#
loop_
_entity.id
_entity.type
_entity.pdbx_description
1 polymer ?
#
loop_
_entity_poly.entity_id
_entity_poly.type
_entity_poly.pdbx_seq_one_letter_code
_entity_poly.pdbx_strand_id
1 'polypeptide(L)'
;GIAVLCAGGRGELDDAAAAMLAQVLEVQGASVSKASFTELEPLAIRRLDLEAIDAVVIGFLNRQSTRHARFMVRRLKRIKAKLRVGIVFWSEVGNGDVGAAAELAATLNADFVAFGMVDAVTGALSRKTAVTLKAGHRRRQPARRKQLQAAE
;
A
#
# COMPACT_ATOMS: atom_id res chain seq x y z
N GLY A 1 8.13 17.81 8.06
CA GLY A 1 8.47 16.38 8.09
C GLY A 1 7.80 15.69 6.93
N ILE A 2 7.94 14.37 6.82
CA ILE A 2 7.15 13.55 5.90
C ILE A 2 5.97 12.98 6.70
N ALA A 3 4.76 13.05 6.15
CA ALA A 3 3.57 12.47 6.75
C ALA A 3 3.40 11.01 6.31
N VAL A 4 3.46 10.08 7.25
CA VAL A 4 3.40 8.64 6.97
C VAL A 4 2.20 8.01 7.69
N LEU A 5 1.42 7.20 6.96
CA LEU A 5 0.42 6.31 7.56
C LEU A 5 1.01 4.90 7.66
N CYS A 6 1.11 4.34 8.86
CA CYS A 6 1.55 2.97 9.10
C CYS A 6 0.36 2.06 9.40
N ALA A 7 0.33 0.86 8.84
CA ALA A 7 -0.74 -0.08 9.07
C ALA A 7 -0.33 -1.54 8.88
N GLY A 8 -1.04 -2.45 9.54
CA GLY A 8 -0.89 -3.89 9.34
C GLY A 8 -1.67 -4.39 8.12
N GLY A 9 -1.15 -5.45 7.49
CA GLY A 9 -1.66 -5.96 6.23
C GLY A 9 -2.73 -7.06 6.36
N ARG A 10 -2.75 -7.83 7.46
CA ARG A 10 -3.70 -8.95 7.62
C ARG A 10 -4.33 -9.13 8.99
N GLY A 11 -3.73 -8.62 10.06
CA GLY A 11 -4.21 -8.90 11.41
C GLY A 11 -3.50 -8.10 12.48
N GLU A 12 -3.90 -8.31 13.73
CA GLU A 12 -3.45 -7.53 14.89
C GLU A 12 -1.93 -7.59 15.11
N LEU A 13 -1.29 -8.72 14.79
CA LEU A 13 0.17 -8.83 14.87
C LEU A 13 0.88 -7.95 13.82
N ASP A 14 0.29 -7.83 12.62
CA ASP A 14 0.82 -6.91 11.61
C ASP A 14 0.62 -5.45 12.05
N ASP A 15 -0.49 -5.13 12.72
CA ASP A 15 -0.74 -3.80 13.28
C ASP A 15 0.25 -3.46 14.39
N ALA A 16 0.58 -4.42 15.27
CA ALA A 16 1.61 -4.24 16.27
C ALA A 16 2.98 -3.96 15.64
N ALA A 17 3.34 -4.69 14.59
CA ALA A 17 4.58 -4.45 13.85
C ALA A 17 4.59 -3.08 13.15
N ALA A 18 3.45 -2.65 12.58
CA ALA A 18 3.29 -1.32 12.01
C ALA A 18 3.39 -0.21 13.06
N ALA A 19 2.88 -0.43 14.27
CA ALA A 19 3.02 0.51 15.39
C ALA A 19 4.48 0.65 15.85
N MET A 20 5.27 -0.43 15.83
CA MET A 20 6.72 -0.36 16.10
C MET A 20 7.45 0.46 15.03
N LEU A 21 7.12 0.27 13.76
CA LEU A 21 7.67 1.10 12.68
C LEU A 21 7.28 2.58 12.85
N ALA A 22 6.05 2.86 13.26
CA ALA A 22 5.57 4.21 13.48
C ALA A 22 6.42 4.96 14.52
N GLN A 23 6.73 4.30 15.64
CA GLN A 23 7.60 4.88 16.68
C GLN A 23 8.99 5.22 16.14
N VAL A 24 9.59 4.33 15.34
CA VAL A 24 10.90 4.59 14.74
C VAL A 24 10.83 5.77 13.79
N LEU A 25 9.78 5.87 12.96
CA LEU A 25 9.58 6.98 12.03
C LEU A 25 9.37 8.33 12.75
N GLU A 26 8.63 8.33 13.86
CA GLU A 26 8.45 9.51 14.72
C GLU A 26 9.80 10.00 15.27
N VAL A 27 10.65 9.08 15.74
CA VAL A 27 12.03 9.39 16.19
C VAL A 27 12.87 9.99 15.05
N GLN A 28 12.64 9.58 13.81
CA GLN A 28 13.29 10.17 12.63
C GLN A 28 12.66 11.51 12.17
N GLY A 29 11.70 12.06 12.91
CA GLY A 29 11.08 13.36 12.62
C GLY A 29 9.94 13.33 11.59
N ALA A 30 9.37 12.15 11.32
CA ALA A 30 8.14 12.02 10.54
C ALA A 30 6.91 12.34 11.40
N SER A 31 5.85 12.84 10.75
CA SER A 31 4.52 12.90 11.35
C SER A 31 3.81 11.60 11.01
N VAL A 32 3.53 10.77 12.01
CA VAL A 32 3.02 9.42 11.74
C VAL A 32 1.59 9.27 12.25
N SER A 33 0.73 8.72 11.42
CA SER A 33 -0.59 8.21 11.81
C SER A 33 -0.62 6.70 11.66
N LYS A 34 -1.55 6.05 12.36
CA LYS A 34 -1.73 4.60 12.31
C LYS A 34 -3.13 4.27 11.85
N ALA A 35 -3.27 3.22 11.05
CA ALA A 35 -4.54 2.58 10.74
C ALA A 35 -4.43 1.09 11.05
N SER A 36 -5.55 0.49 11.46
CA SER A 36 -5.66 -0.95 11.66
C SER A 36 -5.81 -1.69 10.33
N PHE A 37 -5.51 -2.99 10.34
CA PHE A 37 -5.74 -3.85 9.17
C PHE A 37 -7.21 -3.83 8.72
N THR A 38 -8.16 -3.67 9.66
CA THR A 38 -9.59 -3.59 9.36
C THR A 38 -9.97 -2.34 8.58
N GLU A 39 -9.25 -1.23 8.78
CA GLU A 39 -9.46 0.01 8.04
C GLU A 39 -8.93 -0.08 6.60
N LEU A 40 -8.04 -1.03 6.30
CA LEU A 40 -7.55 -1.28 4.94
C LEU A 40 -8.42 -2.26 4.13
N GLU A 41 -9.46 -2.82 4.75
CA GLU A 41 -10.43 -3.66 4.07
C GLU A 41 -11.17 -2.88 2.96
N PRO A 42 -11.64 -3.57 1.89
CA PRO A 42 -12.21 -2.93 0.71
C PRO A 42 -13.33 -1.92 1.00
N LEU A 43 -14.13 -2.18 2.05
CA LEU A 43 -15.27 -1.34 2.44
C LEU A 43 -14.87 -0.13 3.29
N ALA A 44 -13.75 -0.21 4.02
CA ALA A 44 -13.34 0.80 4.99
C ALA A 44 -12.27 1.76 4.45
N ILE A 45 -11.37 1.27 3.59
CA ILE A 45 -10.18 2.00 3.12
C ILE A 45 -10.44 3.35 2.43
N ARG A 46 -11.65 3.55 1.89
CA ARG A 46 -12.04 4.84 1.31
C ARG A 46 -12.30 5.94 2.34
N ARG A 47 -12.44 5.57 3.62
CA ARG A 47 -12.66 6.48 4.74
C ARG A 47 -11.36 7.03 5.32
N LEU A 48 -10.21 6.45 4.93
CA LEU A 48 -8.92 6.96 5.35
C LEU A 48 -8.71 8.36 4.76
N ASP A 49 -8.34 9.31 5.62
CA ASP A 49 -7.86 10.60 5.17
C ASP A 49 -6.41 10.44 4.67
N LEU A 50 -6.28 10.45 3.35
CA LEU A 50 -4.99 10.32 2.66
C LEU A 50 -4.53 11.66 2.08
N GLU A 51 -5.26 12.76 2.27
CA GLU A 51 -4.97 14.02 1.59
C GLU A 51 -3.65 14.60 2.08
N ALA A 52 -3.47 14.66 3.40
CA ALA A 52 -2.25 15.12 4.06
C ALA A 52 -1.12 14.06 4.14
N ILE A 53 -1.36 12.82 3.68
CA ILE A 53 -0.38 11.73 3.77
C ILE A 53 0.53 11.69 2.53
N ASP A 54 1.85 11.68 2.76
CA ASP A 54 2.87 11.57 1.71
C ASP A 54 3.12 10.11 1.31
N ALA A 55 3.15 9.22 2.31
CA ALA A 55 3.40 7.80 2.13
C ALA A 55 2.52 6.91 3.03
N VAL A 56 2.08 5.77 2.51
CA VAL A 56 1.50 4.68 3.31
C VAL A 56 2.48 3.51 3.36
N VAL A 57 2.70 2.95 4.54
CA VAL A 57 3.53 1.75 4.72
C VAL A 57 2.69 0.64 5.32
N ILE A 58 2.59 -0.48 4.60
CA ILE A 58 1.81 -1.65 5.03
C ILE A 58 2.77 -2.78 5.38
N GLY A 59 2.72 -3.25 6.62
CA GLY A 59 3.53 -4.35 7.13
C GLY A 59 2.82 -5.70 7.07
N PHE A 60 3.55 -6.76 6.74
CA PHE A 60 3.11 -8.15 6.77
C PHE A 60 4.16 -9.03 7.44
N LEU A 61 3.78 -9.77 8.48
CA LEU A 61 4.61 -10.85 9.05
C LEU A 61 4.60 -12.08 8.14
N ASN A 62 3.50 -12.32 7.41
CA ASN A 62 3.44 -13.41 6.43
C ASN A 62 3.97 -12.97 5.06
N ARG A 63 5.19 -13.39 4.72
CA ARG A 63 5.84 -13.13 3.41
C ARG A 63 5.08 -13.62 2.18
N GLN A 64 4.18 -14.60 2.31
CA GLN A 64 3.35 -15.11 1.21
C GLN A 64 2.18 -14.17 0.86
N SER A 65 2.08 -13.02 1.53
CA SER A 65 0.99 -12.05 1.35
C SER A 65 1.09 -11.18 0.11
N THR A 66 1.97 -11.51 -0.84
CA THR A 66 2.23 -10.73 -2.06
C THR A 66 0.97 -10.40 -2.85
N ARG A 67 0.05 -11.35 -3.03
CA ARG A 67 -1.23 -11.11 -3.73
C ARG A 67 -2.08 -10.08 -3.00
N HIS A 68 -2.16 -10.19 -1.67
CA HIS A 68 -2.91 -9.29 -0.81
C HIS A 68 -2.28 -7.88 -0.85
N ALA A 69 -0.96 -7.79 -0.64
CA ALA A 69 -0.19 -6.55 -0.70
C ALA A 69 -0.42 -5.79 -2.02
N ARG A 70 -0.34 -6.49 -3.16
CA ARG A 70 -0.61 -5.90 -4.48
C ARG A 70 -2.02 -5.31 -4.58
N PHE A 71 -3.03 -5.97 -4.02
CA PHE A 71 -4.39 -5.44 -4.05
C PHE A 71 -4.54 -4.16 -3.23
N MET A 72 -3.93 -4.10 -2.05
CA MET A 72 -3.94 -2.90 -1.20
C MET A 72 -3.23 -1.73 -1.86
N VAL A 73 -2.02 -1.94 -2.38
CA VAL A 73 -1.25 -0.92 -3.12
C VAL A 73 -2.09 -0.33 -4.24
N ARG A 74 -2.66 -1.19 -5.08
CA ARG A 74 -3.49 -0.75 -6.20
C ARG A 74 -4.76 -0.05 -5.75
N ARG A 75 -5.29 -0.33 -4.56
CA ARG A 75 -6.49 0.33 -4.04
C ARG A 75 -6.15 1.74 -3.53
N LEU A 76 -5.11 1.87 -2.72
CA LEU A 76 -4.61 3.15 -2.22
C LEU A 76 -4.25 4.08 -3.39
N LYS A 77 -3.52 3.58 -4.39
CA LYS A 77 -3.15 4.37 -5.58
C LYS A 77 -4.33 4.72 -6.48
N ARG A 78 -5.47 4.02 -6.38
CA ARG A 78 -6.71 4.44 -7.06
C ARG A 78 -7.47 5.51 -6.28
N ILE A 79 -7.26 5.60 -4.97
CA ILE A 79 -7.81 6.67 -4.13
C ILE A 79 -7.01 7.96 -4.34
N LYS A 80 -5.67 7.87 -4.25
CA LYS A 80 -4.75 8.99 -4.48
C LYS A 80 -3.61 8.55 -5.42
N ALA A 81 -3.68 8.98 -6.68
CA ALA A 81 -2.76 8.52 -7.74
C ALA A 81 -1.28 8.85 -7.50
N LYS A 82 -1.01 9.94 -6.77
CA LYS A 82 0.35 10.40 -6.43
C LYS A 82 0.83 9.91 -5.05
N LEU A 83 0.06 9.05 -4.38
CA LEU A 83 0.43 8.53 -3.07
C LEU A 83 1.55 7.51 -3.20
N ARG A 84 2.62 7.68 -2.41
CA ARG A 84 3.65 6.64 -2.26
C ARG A 84 3.11 5.53 -1.36
N VAL A 85 3.30 4.28 -1.76
CA VAL A 85 2.89 3.10 -1.00
C VAL A 85 4.05 2.12 -0.92
N GLY A 86 4.53 1.88 0.29
CA GLY A 86 5.55 0.88 0.61
C GLY A 86 4.95 -0.39 1.20
N ILE A 87 5.56 -1.52 0.90
CA ILE A 87 5.22 -2.82 1.52
C ILE A 87 6.42 -3.30 2.33
N VAL A 88 6.17 -3.77 3.56
CA VAL A 88 7.19 -4.38 4.40
C VAL A 88 6.82 -5.83 4.65
N PHE A 89 7.71 -6.77 4.31
CA PHE A 89 7.59 -8.17 4.71
C PHE A 89 8.61 -8.44 5.80
N TRP A 90 8.19 -8.46 7.06
CA TRP A 90 9.08 -8.65 8.21
C TRP A 90 9.70 -10.06 8.19
N SER A 91 10.89 -10.19 7.59
CA SER A 91 11.52 -11.48 7.26
C SER A 91 13.01 -11.30 7.05
N GLU A 92 13.82 -12.17 7.67
CA GLU A 92 15.27 -12.21 7.40
C GLU A 92 15.57 -12.67 5.96
N VAL A 93 14.71 -13.51 5.38
CA VAL A 93 14.89 -13.95 3.99
C VAL A 93 14.57 -12.81 3.04
N GLY A 94 15.58 -12.34 2.31
CA GLY A 94 15.53 -11.19 1.41
C GLY A 94 16.00 -9.87 2.04
N ASN A 95 16.30 -9.85 3.35
CA ASN A 95 16.85 -8.68 4.02
C ASN A 95 18.23 -8.32 3.42
N GLY A 96 18.41 -7.04 3.04
CA GLY A 96 19.60 -6.56 2.34
C GLY A 96 19.69 -6.89 0.85
N ASP A 97 18.78 -7.71 0.29
CA ASP A 97 18.73 -7.98 -1.15
C ASP A 97 17.91 -6.89 -1.88
N VAL A 98 18.63 -5.82 -2.25
CA VAL A 98 18.07 -4.66 -2.95
C VAL A 98 17.47 -5.05 -4.32
N GLY A 99 18.04 -6.05 -5.00
CA GLY A 99 17.58 -6.51 -6.31
C GLY A 99 16.22 -7.19 -6.22
N ALA A 100 16.09 -8.17 -5.33
CA ALA A 100 14.84 -8.88 -5.08
C ALA A 100 13.74 -7.95 -4.57
N ALA A 101 14.09 -6.98 -3.70
CA ALA A 101 13.16 -5.97 -3.22
C ALA A 101 12.60 -5.09 -4.35
N ALA A 102 13.47 -4.65 -5.27
CA ALA A 102 13.05 -3.82 -6.41
C ALA A 102 12.16 -4.59 -7.40
N GLU A 103 12.50 -5.84 -7.72
CA GLU A 103 11.68 -6.70 -8.58
C GLU A 103 10.30 -6.96 -7.98
N LEU A 104 10.25 -7.25 -6.68
CA LEU A 104 9.00 -7.45 -5.97
C LEU A 104 8.18 -6.16 -5.92
N ALA A 105 8.79 -5.00 -5.66
CA ALA A 105 8.10 -3.71 -5.69
C ALA A 105 7.41 -3.44 -7.03
N ALA A 106 8.11 -3.70 -8.15
CA ALA A 106 7.55 -3.58 -9.48
C ALA A 106 6.34 -4.50 -9.68
N THR A 107 6.44 -5.75 -9.23
CA THR A 107 5.35 -6.75 -9.29
C THR A 107 4.12 -6.35 -8.46
N LEU A 108 4.34 -5.69 -7.32
CA LEU A 108 3.27 -5.21 -6.42
C LEU A 108 2.70 -3.85 -6.84
N ASN A 109 3.32 -3.15 -7.80
CA ASN A 109 3.10 -1.74 -8.11
C ASN A 109 3.39 -0.78 -6.92
N ALA A 110 4.19 -1.25 -5.96
CA ALA A 110 4.61 -0.47 -4.80
C ALA A 110 5.77 0.46 -5.17
N ASP A 111 5.98 1.48 -4.35
CA ASP A 111 7.09 2.42 -4.49
C ASP A 111 8.39 1.86 -3.96
N PHE A 112 8.30 0.96 -2.99
CA PHE A 112 9.40 0.16 -2.48
C PHE A 112 8.86 -1.07 -1.77
N VAL A 113 9.72 -2.08 -1.63
CA VAL A 113 9.53 -3.21 -0.72
C VAL A 113 10.71 -3.22 0.24
N ALA A 114 10.43 -3.50 1.50
CA ALA A 114 11.44 -3.69 2.54
C ALA A 114 11.22 -5.03 3.23
N PHE A 115 12.30 -5.59 3.78
CA PHE A 115 12.26 -6.84 4.55
C PHE A 115 12.60 -6.65 6.05
N GLY A 116 13.10 -5.47 6.40
CA GLY A 116 13.46 -5.09 7.77
C GLY A 116 13.23 -3.61 8.07
N MET A 117 13.47 -3.23 9.32
CA MET A 117 13.17 -1.89 9.85
C MET A 117 13.94 -0.77 9.12
N VAL A 118 15.23 -0.99 8.87
CA VAL A 118 16.11 0.03 8.26
C VAL A 118 15.63 0.40 6.85
N ASP A 119 15.34 -0.60 6.02
CA ASP A 119 14.85 -0.37 4.65
C ASP A 119 13.43 0.20 4.64
N ALA A 120 12.59 -0.20 5.60
CA ALA A 120 11.24 0.35 5.74
C ALA A 120 11.27 1.85 6.05
N VAL A 121 12.11 2.26 6.99
CA VAL A 121 12.32 3.68 7.34
C VAL A 121 12.90 4.45 6.15
N THR A 122 13.95 3.93 5.54
CA THR A 122 14.60 4.55 4.38
C THR A 122 13.63 4.75 3.22
N GLY A 123 12.80 3.74 2.92
CA GLY A 123 11.79 3.81 1.87
C GLY A 123 10.66 4.79 2.19
N ALA A 124 10.18 4.80 3.43
CA ALA A 124 9.10 5.66 3.90
C ALA A 124 9.48 7.14 3.84
N LEU A 125 10.71 7.48 4.26
CA LEU A 125 11.22 8.85 4.29
C LEU A 125 11.80 9.34 2.96
N SER A 126 11.75 8.52 1.91
CA SER A 126 12.22 8.91 0.59
C SER A 126 11.31 9.97 -0.06
N ARG A 127 11.90 10.89 -0.82
CA ARG A 127 11.16 11.92 -1.61
C ARG A 127 11.03 11.56 -3.10
N LYS A 128 11.25 10.28 -3.45
CA LYS A 128 11.06 9.78 -4.82
C LYS A 128 9.61 9.97 -5.26
N THR A 129 9.40 10.19 -6.55
CA THR A 129 8.06 10.31 -7.12
C THR A 129 7.29 8.98 -7.01
N ALA A 130 5.97 9.07 -6.83
CA ALA A 130 5.14 7.89 -6.73
C ALA A 130 5.05 7.13 -8.06
N VAL A 131 5.21 5.80 -8.00
CA VAL A 131 4.99 4.88 -9.12
C VAL A 131 3.51 4.89 -9.48
N THR A 132 3.17 5.37 -10.67
CA THR A 132 1.78 5.44 -11.10
C THR A 132 1.27 4.08 -11.56
N LEU A 133 -0.01 3.80 -11.30
CA LEU A 133 -0.64 2.63 -11.89
C LEU A 133 -0.80 2.86 -13.39
N LYS A 134 -0.25 1.96 -14.21
CA LYS A 134 -0.56 1.93 -15.65
C LYS A 134 -2.08 1.83 -15.82
N ALA A 135 -2.66 2.70 -16.64
CA ALA A 135 -4.07 2.65 -16.96
C ALA A 135 -4.40 1.29 -17.57
N GLY A 136 -5.16 0.47 -16.85
CA GLY A 136 -5.66 -0.79 -17.40
C GLY A 136 -6.59 -0.51 -18.57
N HIS A 137 -6.59 -1.35 -19.60
CA HIS A 137 -7.62 -1.32 -20.64
C HIS A 137 -8.99 -1.37 -19.97
N ARG A 138 -9.76 -0.27 -20.08
CA ARG A 138 -11.17 -0.27 -19.68
C ARG A 138 -11.87 -1.31 -20.55
N ARG A 139 -12.24 -2.46 -19.99
CA ARG A 139 -13.24 -3.34 -20.61
C ARG A 139 -14.52 -2.52 -20.74
N ARG A 140 -14.82 -2.05 -21.95
CA ARG A 140 -16.12 -1.47 -22.29
C ARG A 140 -17.18 -2.53 -21.99
N GLN A 141 -18.03 -2.29 -21.00
CA GLN A 141 -19.24 -3.09 -20.82
C GLN A 141 -20.14 -2.83 -22.04
N PRO A 142 -20.60 -3.86 -22.77
CA PRO A 142 -21.57 -3.64 -23.84
C PRO A 142 -22.87 -3.12 -23.22
N ALA A 143 -23.35 -1.99 -23.73
CA ALA A 143 -24.61 -1.39 -23.32
C ALA A 143 -25.75 -2.39 -23.57
N ARG A 144 -26.50 -2.71 -22.51
CA ARG A 144 -27.69 -3.57 -22.56
C ARG A 144 -28.75 -2.90 -23.44
N ARG A 145 -28.87 -3.34 -24.68
CA ARG A 145 -29.87 -2.86 -25.66
C ARG A 145 -31.26 -3.19 -25.12
N LYS A 146 -31.99 -2.20 -24.60
CA LYS A 146 -33.41 -2.35 -24.25
C LYS A 146 -34.17 -2.62 -25.55
N GLN A 147 -34.62 -3.85 -25.76
CA GLN A 147 -35.66 -4.15 -26.74
C GLN A 147 -36.96 -3.55 -26.20
N LEU A 148 -37.36 -2.41 -26.75
CA LEU A 148 -38.76 -2.02 -26.81
C LEU A 148 -39.41 -2.93 -27.86
N GLN A 149 -40.02 -4.03 -27.41
CA GLN A 149 -41.03 -4.67 -28.22
C GLN A 149 -42.35 -3.97 -27.92
N ALA A 150 -42.78 -3.20 -28.91
CA ALA A 150 -44.18 -2.97 -29.16
C ALA A 150 -44.89 -4.33 -29.24
N ALA A 151 -45.99 -4.44 -28.52
CA ALA A 151 -47.03 -5.41 -28.81
C ALA A 151 -48.34 -4.63 -28.74
N GLU A 152 -48.87 -4.38 -29.94
CA GLU A 152 -50.32 -4.29 -30.20
C GLU A 152 -51.05 -5.52 -29.64
#